data_AF-A0A9N9SMA8-F1
#
_entry.id   AF-A0A9N9SMA8-F1
#
_cell.length_a   1.000
_cell.length_b   1.000
_cell.length_c   1.000
_cell.angle_alpha   90.00
_cell.angle_beta   90.00
_cell.angle_gamma   90.00
#
_symmetry.space_group_name_H-M   'P 1'
#
loop_
_entity.id
_entity.type
_entity.pdbx_description
1 polymer ?
#
loop_
_entity_poly.entity_id
_entity_poly.type
_entity_poly.pdbx_seq_one_letter_code
_entity_poly.pdbx_strand_id
1 'polypeptide(L)' 'MINFCTNNELRINYTFFDHKEQHKYIFNNTRGQRSMIEYIITNRDIHPSKLIDVRCLNSADVGSDHSQYYVK' A
#
# COMPACT_ATOMS: atom_id res chain seq x y z
N MET A 1 -11.14 3.02 6.65
CA MET A 1 -10.01 3.72 5.99
C MET A 1 -10.47 4.73 4.94
N ILE A 2 -11.27 4.34 3.95
CA ILE A 2 -11.73 5.26 2.87
C ILE A 2 -12.44 6.49 3.45
N ASN A 3 -13.44 6.31 4.32
CA ASN A 3 -14.17 7.43 4.94
C ASN A 3 -13.24 8.38 5.73
N PHE A 4 -12.24 7.83 6.42
CA PHE A 4 -11.26 8.64 7.13
C PHE A 4 -10.43 9.50 6.15
N CYS A 5 -9.97 8.91 5.04
CA CYS A 5 -9.24 9.67 4.02
C CYS A 5 -10.11 10.74 3.36
N THR A 6 -11.37 10.41 3.05
CA THR A 6 -12.33 11.37 2.46
C THR A 6 -12.57 12.55 3.39
N ASN A 7 -12.79 12.30 4.68
CA ASN A 7 -13.13 13.33 5.66
C ASN A 7 -11.94 14.22 6.06
N ASN A 8 -10.71 13.76 5.84
CA ASN A 8 -9.48 14.49 6.20
C ASN A 8 -8.70 14.95 4.97
N GLU A 9 -9.32 14.96 3.79
CA GLU A 9 -8.69 15.39 2.53
C GLU A 9 -7.37 14.66 2.22
N LEU A 10 -7.30 13.38 2.56
CA LEU A 10 -6.15 12.53 2.28
C LEU A 10 -6.35 11.76 0.96
N ARG A 11 -5.25 11.30 0.38
CA ARG A 11 -5.20 10.50 -0.84
C ARG A 11 -4.57 9.15 -0.54
N ILE A 12 -5.23 8.07 -0.98
CA ILE A 12 -4.69 6.71 -0.97
C ILE A 12 -3.91 6.50 -2.27
N ASN A 13 -2.60 6.27 -2.18
CA ASN A 13 -1.73 6.28 -3.36
C ASN A 13 -1.49 4.91 -3.99
N TYR A 14 -2.01 3.85 -3.38
CA TYR A 14 -1.77 2.47 -3.81
C TYR A 14 -2.33 2.15 -5.20
N THR A 15 -3.37 2.86 -5.64
CA THR A 15 -4.04 2.61 -6.93
C THR A 15 -3.42 3.35 -8.10
N PHE A 16 -2.35 4.14 -7.90
CA PHE A 16 -1.80 5.01 -8.94
C PHE A 16 -0.81 4.31 -9.87
N PHE A 17 -0.15 3.25 -9.39
CA PHE A 17 0.85 2.53 -10.16
C PHE A 17 0.33 1.15 -10.55
N ASP A 18 0.65 0.72 -11.77
CA ASP A 18 0.34 -0.63 -12.19
C ASP A 18 1.26 -1.62 -11.46
N HIS A 19 0.67 -2.41 -10.59
CA HIS A 19 1.37 -3.40 -9.80
C HIS A 19 1.03 -4.81 -10.29
N LYS A 20 2.03 -5.71 -10.30
CA LYS A 20 1.75 -7.14 -10.47
C LYS A 20 0.85 -7.62 -9.34
N GLU A 21 -0.01 -8.58 -9.61
CA GLU A 21 -0.99 -9.11 -8.64
C GLU A 21 -0.35 -9.57 -7.32
N GLN A 22 0.84 -10.17 -7.38
CA GLN A 22 1.62 -10.58 -6.19
C GLN A 22 2.04 -9.42 -5.27
N HIS A 23 2.01 -8.18 -5.76
CA HIS A 23 2.27 -6.98 -4.98
C HIS A 23 0.98 -6.27 -4.57
N LYS A 24 -0.20 -6.73 -5.04
CA LYS A 24 -1.53 -6.21 -4.71
C LYS A 24 -2.05 -6.71 -3.35
N TYR A 25 -1.53 -7.83 -2.88
CA TYR A 25 -1.95 -8.50 -1.67
C TYR A 25 -0.76 -8.69 -0.75
N ILE A 26 -0.92 -8.25 0.50
CA ILE A 26 0.18 -7.92 1.40
C ILE A 26 0.10 -8.75 2.66
N PHE A 27 -1.14 -8.98 3.10
CA PHE A 27 -1.45 -9.93 4.13
C PHE A 27 -1.90 -11.23 3.48
N ASN A 28 -1.38 -12.34 3.99
CA ASN A 28 -1.87 -13.67 3.68
C ASN A 28 -1.90 -14.49 4.97
N ASN A 29 -3.02 -15.14 5.25
CA ASN A 29 -3.10 -16.05 6.39
C ASN A 29 -3.00 -17.51 5.97
N THR A 30 -2.91 -18.39 6.97
CA THR A 30 -2.83 -19.85 6.79
C THR A 30 -4.09 -20.47 6.17
N ARG A 31 -5.18 -19.71 6.05
CA ARG A 31 -6.45 -20.10 5.43
C ARG A 31 -6.56 -19.64 3.98
N GLY A 32 -5.50 -19.07 3.41
CA GLY A 32 -5.46 -18.57 2.04
C GLY A 32 -6.22 -17.26 1.83
N GLN A 33 -6.61 -16.56 2.91
CA GLN A 33 -7.24 -15.25 2.80
C GLN A 33 -6.16 -14.21 2.56
N ARG A 34 -6.40 -13.36 1.56
CA ARG A 34 -5.49 -12.30 1.16
C ARG A 34 -6.16 -10.96 1.30
N SER A 35 -5.42 -9.96 1.75
CA SER A 35 -5.94 -8.59 1.80
C SER A 35 -4.85 -7.55 1.56
N MET A 36 -5.32 -6.39 1.12
CA MET A 36 -4.54 -5.17 0.98
C MET A 36 -4.77 -4.35 2.25
N ILE A 37 -3.94 -4.55 3.27
CA ILE A 37 -4.10 -3.91 4.58
C ILE A 37 -3.27 -2.63 4.69
N GLU A 38 -2.19 -2.51 3.92
CA GLU A 38 -1.29 -1.36 4.00
C GLU A 38 -1.57 -0.35 2.88
N TYR A 39 -1.84 0.88 3.29
CA TYR A 39 -2.14 1.99 2.40
C TYR A 39 -1.10 3.08 2.59
N ILE A 40 -0.59 3.59 1.49
CA ILE A 40 0.25 4.79 1.50
C ILE A 40 -0.64 6.00 1.36
N ILE A 41 -0.79 6.74 2.44
CA ILE A 41 -1.71 7.86 2.53
C ILE A 41 -0.88 9.15 2.57
N THR A 42 -1.21 10.09 1.69
CA THR A 42 -0.59 11.42 1.65
C THR A 42 -1.64 12.50 1.81
N ASN A 43 -1.23 13.66 2.33
CA ASN A 43 -1.99 14.90 2.15
C ASN A 43 -2.09 15.21 0.64
N ARG A 44 -3.23 15.72 0.19
CA ARG A 44 -3.47 16.18 -1.19
C ARG A 44 -2.50 17.25 -1.68
N ASP A 45 -1.87 18.02 -0.79
CA ASP A 45 -0.80 18.98 -1.12
C ASP A 45 0.41 18.31 -1.79
N ILE A 46 0.62 17.02 -1.52
CA ILE A 46 1.61 16.21 -2.24
C ILE A 46 0.99 15.80 -3.57
N HIS A 47 1.44 16.45 -4.64
CA HIS A 47 1.03 16.11 -5.99
C HIS A 47 1.38 14.65 -6.31
N PRO A 48 0.48 13.84 -6.93
CA PRO A 48 0.73 12.41 -7.18
C PRO A 48 2.01 12.13 -7.96
N SER A 49 2.40 13.02 -8.88
CA SER A 49 3.63 12.86 -9.67
C SER A 49 4.93 12.99 -8.86
N LYS A 50 4.86 13.42 -7.59
CA LYS A 50 6.00 13.42 -6.67
C LYS A 50 6.26 12.05 -6.08
N LEU A 51 5.26 11.17 -6.10
CA LEU A 51 5.45 9.75 -5.86
C LEU A 51 5.92 9.16 -7.18
N ILE A 52 7.13 8.62 -7.19
CA ILE A 52 7.72 8.00 -8.37
C ILE A 52 7.37 6.51 -8.36
N ASP A 53 7.36 5.92 -7.16
CA ASP A 53 7.14 4.49 -7.02
C ASP A 53 6.71 4.10 -5.61
N VAL A 54 5.87 3.08 -5.54
CA VAL A 54 5.43 2.42 -4.31
C VAL A 54 5.62 0.92 -4.49
N ARG A 55 6.54 0.31 -3.74
CA ARG A 55 6.82 -1.12 -3.88
C ARG A 55 6.64 -1.86 -2.57
N CYS A 56 6.03 -3.04 -2.70
CA CYS A 56 5.96 -4.05 -1.67
C CYS A 56 7.23 -4.91 -1.68
N LEU A 57 7.95 -4.93 -0.56
CA LEU A 57 9.19 -5.67 -0.33
C LEU A 57 8.86 -6.98 0.40
N ASN A 58 8.43 -7.99 -0.37
CA ASN A 58 7.93 -9.28 0.14
C ASN A 58 8.96 -10.17 0.84
N SER A 59 10.24 -9.81 0.87
CA SER A 59 11.34 -10.64 1.41
C SER A 59 12.22 -9.95 2.44
N ALA A 60 11.82 -8.75 2.90
CA ALA A 60 12.62 -7.99 3.85
C ALA A 60 12.38 -8.43 5.31
N ASP A 61 11.25 -9.09 5.60
CA ASP A 61 10.88 -9.48 6.96
C ASP A 61 10.41 -10.94 7.01
N VAL A 62 11.30 -11.85 7.43
CA VAL A 62 11.07 -13.31 7.46
C VAL A 62 10.22 -13.74 8.67
N GLY A 63 9.78 -12.80 9.53
CA GLY A 63 9.00 -13.09 10.74
C GLY A 63 7.59 -12.52 10.79
N SER A 64 7.16 -11.79 9.74
CA SER A 64 5.90 -11.05 9.72
C SER A 64 4.92 -11.65 8.69
N ASP A 65 3.63 -11.63 9.02
CA ASP A 65 2.53 -11.88 8.07
C ASP A 65 2.16 -10.63 7.25
N HIS A 66 2.92 -9.54 7.43
CA HIS A 66 2.86 -8.30 6.68
C HIS A 66 4.13 -8.06 5.84
N SER A 67 3.96 -7.63 4.59
CA SER A 67 5.07 -7.17 3.75
C SER A 67 5.37 -5.68 3.95
N GLN A 68 6.66 -5.31 3.91
CA GLN A 68 7.14 -3.92 4.06
C GLN A 68 6.97 -3.09 2.77
N TYR A 69 6.81 -1.77 2.90
CA TYR A 69 6.75 -0.83 1.76
C TYR A 69 7.97 0.09 1.65
N TYR A 70 8.33 0.39 0.40
CA TYR A 70 9.26 1.44 0.03
C TYR A 70 8.57 2.48 -0.85
N VAL A 71 8.77 3.75 -0.53
CA VAL A 71 8.26 4.90 -1.28
C VAL A 71 9.43 5.71 -1.79
N LYS A 72 9.39 6.08 -3.08
CA LYS A 72 10.38 6.94 -3.71
C LYS A 72 9.73 8.17 -4.33
#